data_AF-A0A2W0BFU0-F1
#
_entry.id   AF-A0A2W0BFU0-F1
#
_cell.length_a   1.000
_cell.length_b   1.000
_cell.length_c   1.000
_cell.angle_alpha   90.00
_cell.angle_beta   90.00
_cell.angle_gamma   90.00
#
_symmetry.space_group_name_H-M   'P 1'
#
loop_
_entity.id
_entity.type
_entity.pdbx_description
1 polymer ?
#
loop_
_entity_poly.entity_id
_entity_poly.type
_entity_poly.pdbx_seq_one_letter_code
_entity_poly.pdbx_strand_id
1 'polypeptide(L)'
;MPSKKNHIVSICALAIHFGMLILAIAVFPVAAFGQSNQGSIAGNVADESGAMIPNAKIIATEVATGTEYQTVSTSAGAYRLPNLKIGTYNVSVSSTGFKTASLTDVVVQVGTTSAIDVKLQTGAVSETVTVVADVPTIQTESSDVGTVVTTKQVLELPLALGSVVQAMRSPEAFVFLTPGAVGPGTSSGSGGTFESKITGGQNYGTEVLLDGVDTSRSENGSSFDETAPGVDSLGEFKVFRSTVPAEMGRTTGGVESFNTKSGTNSYHGVVYDIFRNEALDANTWFNNLRLSQTTTPAARGNFQRPLDRQNDYGLTMGGPVVIPKLYNGKNKTFFFFGWEQYRRNQG
;
A
#
# COMPACT_ATOMS: atom_id res chain seq x y z
N MET A 1 28.04 23.77 -40.74
CA MET A 1 27.87 24.17 -39.33
C MET A 1 26.43 24.65 -39.11
N PRO A 2 25.50 23.82 -38.62
CA PRO A 2 24.18 24.30 -38.24
C PRO A 2 24.28 25.10 -36.94
N SER A 3 23.56 26.21 -36.91
CA SER A 3 23.68 27.32 -35.97
C SER A 3 23.18 26.99 -34.56
N LYS A 4 23.99 27.31 -33.53
CA LYS A 4 23.64 27.26 -32.09
C LYS A 4 22.29 27.94 -31.74
N LYS A 5 21.78 28.84 -32.59
CA LYS A 5 20.47 29.50 -32.38
C LYS A 5 19.30 28.52 -32.40
N ASN A 6 19.35 27.45 -33.21
CA ASN A 6 18.23 26.52 -33.34
C ASN A 6 18.05 25.62 -32.10
N HIS A 7 19.14 25.32 -31.40
CA HIS A 7 19.09 24.55 -30.14
C HIS A 7 18.48 25.35 -28.98
N ILE A 8 18.78 26.65 -28.89
CA ILE A 8 18.26 27.50 -27.81
C ILE A 8 16.75 27.72 -27.97
N VAL A 9 16.26 27.93 -29.19
CA VAL A 9 14.83 28.07 -29.47
C VAL A 9 14.06 26.78 -29.17
N SER A 10 14.65 25.61 -29.48
CA SER A 10 14.05 24.30 -29.19
C SER A 10 13.99 24.00 -27.68
N ILE A 11 15.02 24.34 -26.91
CA ILE A 11 15.03 24.17 -25.44
C ILE A 11 14.01 25.11 -24.76
N CYS A 12 13.92 26.37 -25.21
CA CYS A 12 12.92 27.31 -24.69
C CYS A 12 11.50 26.86 -25.04
N ALA A 13 11.27 26.35 -26.26
CA ALA A 13 9.98 25.79 -26.62
C ALA A 13 9.63 24.58 -25.74
N LEU A 14 10.56 23.66 -25.51
CA LEU A 14 10.35 22.49 -24.64
C LEU A 14 10.01 22.90 -23.19
N ALA A 15 10.70 23.90 -22.65
CA ALA A 15 10.45 24.43 -21.30
C ALA A 15 9.07 25.12 -21.20
N ILE A 16 8.64 25.82 -22.25
CA ILE A 16 7.31 26.46 -22.32
C ILE A 16 6.21 25.40 -22.42
N HIS A 17 6.41 24.34 -23.21
CA HIS A 17 5.44 23.22 -23.29
C HIS A 17 5.37 22.43 -21.98
N PHE A 18 6.50 22.22 -21.30
CA PHE A 18 6.53 21.59 -19.98
C PHE A 18 5.85 22.46 -18.92
N GLY A 19 6.06 23.78 -18.94
CA GLY A 19 5.39 24.73 -18.07
C GLY A 19 3.88 24.82 -18.31
N MET A 20 3.43 24.79 -19.58
CA MET A 20 2.00 24.75 -19.92
C MET A 20 1.34 23.42 -19.52
N LEU A 21 2.06 22.30 -19.62
CA LEU A 21 1.56 21.00 -19.15
C LEU A 21 1.37 20.98 -17.63
N ILE A 22 2.34 21.49 -16.87
CA ILE A 22 2.22 21.63 -15.41
C ILE A 22 1.04 22.56 -15.04
N LEU A 23 0.88 23.68 -15.76
CA LEU A 23 -0.23 24.61 -15.53
C LEU A 23 -1.59 23.99 -15.89
N ALA A 24 -1.67 23.21 -16.98
CA ALA A 24 -2.90 22.52 -17.38
C ALA A 24 -3.32 21.45 -16.35
N ILE A 25 -2.36 20.73 -15.77
CA ILE A 25 -2.59 19.77 -14.68
C ILE A 25 -3.04 20.51 -13.40
N ALA A 26 -2.52 21.70 -13.13
CA ALA A 26 -2.86 22.47 -11.94
C ALA A 26 -4.25 23.17 -12.01
N VAL A 27 -4.75 23.48 -13.21
CA VAL A 27 -5.97 24.30 -13.39
C VAL A 27 -7.25 23.47 -13.57
N PHE A 28 -7.15 22.16 -13.81
CA PHE A 28 -8.31 21.25 -13.89
C PHE A 28 -8.35 20.25 -12.73
N PRO A 29 -8.86 20.65 -11.54
CA PRO A 29 -9.30 19.66 -10.56
C PRO A 29 -10.64 19.11 -11.04
N VAL A 30 -10.60 18.15 -11.97
CA VAL A 30 -11.79 17.33 -12.23
C VAL A 30 -12.03 16.58 -10.93
N ALA A 31 -13.19 16.80 -10.31
CA ALA A 31 -13.66 15.99 -9.21
C ALA A 31 -13.94 14.57 -9.75
N ALA A 32 -12.87 13.82 -9.95
CA ALA A 32 -12.95 12.40 -10.20
C ALA A 32 -13.36 11.76 -8.86
N PHE A 33 -14.54 11.14 -8.85
CA PHE A 33 -14.85 10.17 -7.82
C PHE A 33 -13.92 8.97 -8.07
N GLY A 34 -12.77 8.97 -7.39
CA GLY A 34 -11.85 7.84 -7.46
C GLY A 34 -12.52 6.60 -6.88
N GLN A 35 -12.30 5.45 -7.52
CA GLN A 35 -12.53 4.17 -6.86
C GLN A 35 -11.51 4.06 -5.73
N SER A 36 -11.98 3.67 -4.55
CA SER A 36 -11.28 3.92 -3.30
C SER A 36 -11.11 2.60 -2.56
N ASN A 37 -9.87 2.13 -2.42
CA ASN A 37 -9.50 1.03 -1.53
C ASN A 37 -9.17 1.52 -0.10
N GLN A 38 -9.68 2.69 0.26
CA GLN A 38 -9.46 3.33 1.55
C GLN A 38 -10.12 2.56 2.71
N GLY A 39 -9.75 2.91 3.93
CA GLY A 39 -10.39 2.37 5.12
C GLY A 39 -11.61 3.20 5.55
N SER A 40 -12.23 2.79 6.65
CA SER A 40 -13.35 3.51 7.28
C SER A 40 -13.26 3.40 8.79
N ILE A 41 -13.92 4.32 9.51
CA ILE A 41 -14.23 4.17 10.94
C ILE A 41 -15.76 4.14 11.07
N ALA A 42 -16.29 3.20 11.85
CA ALA A 42 -17.71 3.10 12.14
C ALA A 42 -17.94 2.63 13.56
N GLY A 43 -19.12 2.90 14.11
CA GLY A 43 -19.52 2.39 15.42
C GLY A 43 -20.74 3.12 15.94
N ASN A 44 -21.00 2.95 17.23
CA ASN A 44 -22.13 3.57 17.92
C ASN A 44 -21.66 4.53 19.02
N VAL A 45 -22.44 5.58 19.25
CA VAL A 45 -22.27 6.49 20.38
C VAL A 45 -23.40 6.24 21.38
N ALA A 46 -23.03 5.89 22.61
CA ALA A 46 -23.96 5.64 23.71
C ALA A 46 -23.51 6.33 25.00
N ASP A 47 -24.38 6.45 25.98
CA ASP A 47 -24.02 6.88 27.34
C ASP A 47 -23.57 5.69 28.23
N GLU A 48 -23.20 5.97 29.49
CA GLU A 48 -22.81 4.93 30.46
C GLU A 48 -23.95 3.95 30.80
N SER A 49 -25.21 4.34 30.60
CA SER A 49 -26.38 3.46 30.80
C SER A 49 -26.67 2.57 29.58
N GLY A 50 -26.01 2.82 28.45
CA GLY A 50 -26.22 2.13 27.18
C GLY A 50 -27.28 2.77 26.29
N ALA A 51 -27.79 3.96 26.63
CA ALA A 51 -28.72 4.69 25.78
C ALA A 51 -27.97 5.33 24.60
N MET A 52 -28.49 5.13 23.38
CA MET A 52 -27.88 5.67 22.16
C MET A 52 -28.02 7.19 22.09
N ILE A 53 -26.93 7.87 21.72
CA ILE A 53 -26.85 9.34 21.66
C ILE A 53 -26.93 9.81 20.21
N PRO A 54 -28.03 10.45 19.79
CA PRO A 54 -28.16 11.00 18.45
C PRO A 54 -27.44 12.34 18.31
N ASN A 55 -27.05 12.68 17.07
CA ASN A 55 -26.40 13.95 16.71
C ASN A 55 -25.12 14.27 17.50
N ALA A 56 -24.44 13.26 18.05
CA ALA A 56 -23.09 13.43 18.57
C ALA A 56 -22.16 13.82 17.42
N LYS A 57 -21.31 14.81 17.61
CA LYS A 57 -20.31 15.25 16.62
C LYS A 57 -19.06 14.39 16.74
N ILE A 58 -18.66 13.78 15.62
CA ILE A 58 -17.45 12.95 15.51
C ILE A 58 -16.46 13.64 14.58
N ILE A 59 -15.22 13.79 15.02
CA ILE A 59 -14.10 14.32 14.24
C ILE A 59 -12.93 13.35 14.33
N ALA A 60 -12.55 12.74 13.21
CA ALA A 60 -11.32 11.96 13.10
C ALA A 60 -10.23 12.82 12.46
N THR A 61 -9.10 12.98 13.14
CA THR A 61 -7.94 13.73 12.67
C THR A 61 -6.81 12.77 12.37
N GLU A 62 -6.38 12.72 11.12
CA GLU A 62 -5.27 11.88 10.69
C GLU A 62 -3.94 12.43 11.25
N VAL A 63 -3.15 11.59 11.92
CA VAL A 63 -2.00 12.04 12.73
C VAL A 63 -0.86 12.57 11.85
N ALA A 64 -0.64 11.99 10.67
CA ALA A 64 0.50 12.29 9.82
C ALA A 64 0.34 13.60 9.01
N THR A 65 -0.89 13.96 8.67
CA THR A 65 -1.29 15.06 7.78
C THR A 65 -2.14 16.11 8.50
N GLY A 66 -2.76 15.79 9.64
CA GLY A 66 -3.69 16.68 10.32
C GLY A 66 -5.00 16.88 9.55
N THR A 67 -5.30 16.01 8.57
CA THR A 67 -6.56 16.07 7.81
C THR A 67 -7.71 15.67 8.72
N GLU A 68 -8.75 16.51 8.79
CA GLU A 68 -9.95 16.23 9.56
C GLU A 68 -11.08 15.65 8.70
N TYR A 69 -11.72 14.62 9.23
CA TYR A 69 -12.93 14.01 8.69
C TYR A 69 -14.02 14.10 9.74
N GLN A 70 -15.20 14.57 9.37
CA GLN A 70 -16.27 14.86 10.32
C GLN A 70 -17.57 14.19 9.92
N THR A 71 -18.31 13.70 10.91
CA THR A 71 -19.66 13.16 10.74
C THR A 71 -20.47 13.38 12.01
N VAL A 72 -21.76 13.03 11.98
CA VAL A 72 -22.64 13.04 13.15
C VAL A 72 -23.30 11.68 13.33
N SER A 73 -23.58 11.30 14.58
CA SER A 73 -24.34 10.08 14.85
C SER A 73 -25.80 10.23 14.42
N THR A 74 -26.36 9.14 13.90
CA THR A 74 -27.75 9.02 13.48
C THR A 74 -28.71 9.01 14.67
N SER A 75 -30.02 8.98 14.42
CA SER A 75 -31.04 8.81 15.46
C SER A 75 -30.89 7.52 16.28
N ALA A 76 -30.23 6.49 15.71
CA ALA A 76 -29.93 5.23 16.38
C ALA A 76 -28.56 5.23 17.08
N GLY A 77 -27.85 6.36 17.13
CA GLY A 77 -26.51 6.48 17.73
C GLY A 77 -25.37 5.98 16.85
N ALA A 78 -25.66 5.31 15.73
CA ALA A 78 -24.65 4.83 14.78
C ALA A 78 -23.98 5.97 14.00
N TYR A 79 -22.69 5.85 13.69
CA TYR A 79 -21.95 6.78 12.84
C TYR A 79 -21.00 6.05 11.89
N ARG A 80 -20.62 6.72 10.79
CA ARG A 80 -19.63 6.21 9.85
C ARG A 80 -18.84 7.35 9.21
N LEU A 81 -17.52 7.16 9.14
CA LEU A 81 -16.56 7.96 8.40
C LEU A 81 -15.99 7.08 7.27
N PRO A 82 -16.57 7.13 6.07
CA PRO A 82 -16.09 6.36 4.93
C PRO A 82 -14.89 7.04 4.26
N ASN A 83 -14.13 6.28 3.45
CA ASN A 83 -13.05 6.78 2.60
C ASN A 83 -11.97 7.56 3.37
N LEU A 84 -11.49 6.96 4.46
CA LEU A 84 -10.36 7.45 5.22
C LEU A 84 -9.07 6.91 4.65
N LYS A 85 -8.10 7.80 4.43
CA LYS A 85 -6.74 7.39 4.07
C LYS A 85 -6.21 6.38 5.08
N ILE A 86 -5.37 5.47 4.60
CA ILE A 86 -4.73 4.48 5.47
C ILE A 86 -3.75 5.21 6.39
N GLY A 87 -3.84 4.94 7.69
CA GLY A 87 -3.04 5.64 8.68
C GLY A 87 -3.62 5.57 10.08
N THR A 88 -3.07 6.40 10.95
CA THR A 88 -3.48 6.49 12.37
C THR A 88 -4.25 7.77 12.60
N TYR A 89 -5.32 7.68 13.39
CA TYR A 89 -6.27 8.75 13.63
C TYR A 89 -6.47 8.99 15.13
N ASN A 90 -6.64 10.26 15.47
CA ASN A 90 -7.22 10.68 16.74
C ASN A 90 -8.69 11.02 16.52
N VAL A 91 -9.59 10.32 17.19
CA VAL A 91 -11.04 10.50 17.07
C VAL A 91 -11.56 11.24 18.29
N SER A 92 -12.32 12.32 18.07
CA SER A 92 -13.03 13.03 19.12
C SER A 92 -14.53 12.92 18.92
N VAL A 93 -15.25 12.67 20.01
CA VAL A 93 -16.72 12.56 20.04
C VAL A 93 -17.26 13.50 21.10
N SER A 94 -18.20 14.35 20.72
CA SER A 94 -18.81 15.34 21.61
C SER A 94 -20.31 15.42 21.41
N SER A 95 -21.04 15.63 22.51
CA SER A 95 -22.49 15.87 22.51
C SER A 95 -22.87 16.76 23.69
N THR A 96 -23.93 17.56 23.54
CA THR A 96 -24.37 18.49 24.60
C THR A 96 -24.78 17.72 25.85
N GLY A 97 -24.26 18.14 27.01
CA GLY A 97 -24.53 17.48 28.30
C GLY A 97 -23.60 16.31 28.64
N PHE A 98 -22.63 16.02 27.77
CA PHE A 98 -21.62 14.99 27.97
C PHE A 98 -20.21 15.57 27.89
N LYS A 99 -19.26 14.88 28.53
CA LYS A 99 -17.82 15.13 28.38
C LYS A 99 -17.38 14.74 26.97
N THR A 100 -16.35 15.41 26.47
CA THR A 100 -15.74 15.05 25.18
C THR A 100 -14.91 13.77 25.35
N ALA A 101 -15.18 12.74 24.55
CA ALA A 101 -14.32 11.56 24.47
C ALA A 101 -13.27 11.77 23.38
N SER A 102 -12.02 11.44 23.67
CA SER A 102 -10.92 11.46 22.72
C SER A 102 -10.25 10.10 22.69
N LEU A 103 -10.30 9.44 21.54
CA LEU A 103 -9.60 8.20 21.29
C LEU A 103 -8.34 8.49 20.49
N THR A 104 -7.20 8.01 20.96
CA THR A 104 -5.92 8.14 20.25
C THR A 104 -5.51 6.81 19.64
N ASP A 105 -4.67 6.90 18.61
CA ASP A 105 -4.03 5.76 17.95
C ASP A 105 -5.01 4.78 17.26
N VAL A 106 -6.15 5.28 16.78
CA VAL A 106 -7.09 4.49 15.97
C VAL A 106 -6.47 4.19 14.61
N VAL A 107 -6.11 2.93 14.38
CA VAL A 107 -5.53 2.48 13.11
C VAL A 107 -6.63 2.24 12.09
N VAL A 108 -6.45 2.77 10.88
CA VAL A 108 -7.31 2.54 9.72
C VAL A 108 -6.50 1.83 8.65
N GLN A 109 -6.94 0.64 8.25
CA GLN A 109 -6.23 -0.20 7.29
C GLN A 109 -6.98 -0.30 5.94
N VAL A 110 -6.25 -0.66 4.89
CA VAL A 110 -6.71 -0.79 3.51
C VAL A 110 -7.92 -1.72 3.42
N GLY A 111 -9.02 -1.20 2.84
CA GLY A 111 -10.27 -1.94 2.67
C GLY A 111 -10.83 -2.56 3.96
N THR A 112 -10.64 -1.90 5.11
CA THR A 112 -11.17 -2.34 6.42
C THR A 112 -11.99 -1.24 7.08
N THR A 113 -12.94 -1.63 7.94
CA THR A 113 -13.66 -0.69 8.79
C THR A 113 -13.21 -0.88 10.24
N SER A 114 -12.63 0.14 10.86
CA SER A 114 -12.29 0.12 12.28
C SER A 114 -13.57 0.34 13.10
N ALA A 115 -14.00 -0.70 13.80
CA ALA A 115 -15.20 -0.71 14.64
C ALA A 115 -14.91 -0.07 16.00
N ILE A 116 -15.40 1.15 16.23
CA ILE A 116 -15.10 1.96 17.41
C ILE A 116 -16.41 2.44 18.03
N ASP A 117 -16.91 1.68 19.00
CA ASP A 117 -18.00 2.14 19.85
C ASP A 117 -17.48 3.11 20.92
N VAL A 118 -18.22 4.20 21.15
CA VAL A 118 -17.82 5.26 22.07
C VAL A 118 -18.89 5.43 23.15
N LYS A 119 -18.46 5.37 24.41
CA LYS A 119 -19.31 5.69 25.56
C LYS A 119 -19.00 7.08 26.07
N LEU A 120 -20.00 7.95 26.10
CA LEU A 120 -19.88 9.31 26.64
C LEU A 120 -20.30 9.35 28.10
N GLN A 121 -19.46 9.99 28.92
CA GLN A 121 -19.76 10.25 30.32
C GLN A 121 -20.56 11.54 30.46
N THR A 122 -21.54 11.57 31.36
CA THR A 122 -22.29 12.79 31.66
C THR A 122 -21.36 13.85 32.27
N GLY A 123 -21.51 15.11 31.85
CA GLY A 123 -20.65 16.21 32.31
C GLY A 123 -20.55 17.37 31.33
N ALA A 124 -19.74 18.37 31.66
CA ALA A 124 -19.51 19.51 30.78
C ALA A 124 -18.58 19.11 29.61
N VAL A 125 -18.87 19.63 28.40
CA VAL A 125 -18.10 19.38 27.17
C VAL A 125 -16.62 19.77 27.31
N SER A 126 -16.30 20.69 28.23
CA SER A 126 -14.93 21.15 28.53
C SER A 126 -14.04 20.10 29.19
N GLU A 127 -14.60 19.00 29.69
CA GLU A 127 -13.84 17.89 30.26
C GLU A 127 -13.56 16.84 29.19
N THR A 128 -12.31 16.39 29.08
CA THR A 128 -11.87 15.41 28.07
C THR A 128 -11.45 14.11 28.74
N VAL A 129 -11.93 12.98 28.22
CA VAL A 129 -11.46 11.63 28.60
C VAL A 129 -10.65 11.06 27.44
N THR A 130 -9.39 10.71 27.68
CA THR A 130 -8.53 10.08 26.68
C THR A 130 -8.53 8.57 26.85
N VAL A 131 -8.87 7.84 25.78
CA VAL A 131 -8.83 6.37 25.72
C VAL A 131 -7.86 5.98 24.61
N VAL A 132 -6.88 5.13 24.91
CA VAL A 132 -6.05 4.53 23.86
C VAL A 132 -6.86 3.43 23.20
N ALA A 133 -7.06 3.50 21.89
CA ALA A 133 -7.83 2.50 21.18
C ALA A 133 -7.07 1.17 21.15
N ASP A 134 -7.67 0.10 21.70
CA ASP A 134 -7.22 -1.26 21.44
C ASP A 134 -7.68 -1.68 20.04
N VAL A 135 -6.82 -2.38 19.30
CA VAL A 135 -7.16 -2.92 17.98
C VAL A 135 -8.17 -4.06 18.16
N PRO A 136 -9.42 -3.96 17.65
CA PRO A 136 -10.38 -5.04 17.76
C PRO A 136 -9.83 -6.31 17.08
N THR A 137 -9.70 -7.41 17.82
CA THR A 137 -9.23 -8.69 17.26
C THR A 137 -10.24 -9.30 16.28
N ILE A 138 -11.50 -8.87 16.34
CA ILE A 138 -12.61 -9.36 15.50
C ILE A 138 -13.21 -8.18 14.74
N GLN A 139 -13.36 -8.37 13.43
CA GLN A 139 -14.05 -7.42 12.56
C GLN A 139 -15.56 -7.66 12.64
N THR A 140 -16.32 -6.72 13.22
CA THR A 140 -17.78 -6.79 13.34
C THR A 140 -18.52 -5.96 12.30
N GLU A 141 -17.82 -5.06 11.60
CA GLU A 141 -18.38 -4.09 10.65
C GLU A 141 -18.24 -4.52 9.19
N SER A 142 -17.71 -5.72 8.94
CA SER A 142 -17.62 -6.31 7.61
C SER A 142 -17.89 -7.80 7.63
N SER A 143 -18.48 -8.30 6.55
CA SER A 143 -18.64 -9.73 6.28
C SER A 143 -17.46 -10.32 5.49
N ASP A 144 -16.52 -9.47 5.04
CA ASP A 144 -15.35 -9.91 4.29
C ASP A 144 -14.36 -10.67 5.17
N VAL A 145 -13.72 -11.68 4.58
CA VAL A 145 -12.63 -12.42 5.21
C VAL A 145 -11.35 -12.12 4.45
N GLY A 146 -10.50 -11.27 5.03
CA GLY A 146 -9.23 -10.89 4.43
C GLY A 146 -8.06 -10.93 5.40
N THR A 147 -6.86 -10.76 4.89
CA THR A 147 -5.64 -10.59 5.68
C THR A 147 -4.93 -9.33 5.20
N VAL A 148 -4.62 -8.42 6.13
CA VAL A 148 -3.79 -7.24 5.85
C VAL A 148 -2.33 -7.62 6.06
N VAL A 149 -1.49 -7.35 5.07
CA VAL A 149 -0.03 -7.39 5.17
C VAL A 149 0.45 -5.95 5.35
N THR A 150 0.96 -5.67 6.55
CA THR A 150 1.34 -4.32 6.97
C THR A 150 2.59 -3.83 6.25
N THR A 151 2.77 -2.51 6.18
CA THR A 151 3.99 -1.90 5.63
C THR A 151 5.27 -2.42 6.31
N LYS A 152 5.21 -2.70 7.62
CA LYS A 152 6.34 -3.28 8.35
C LYS A 152 6.71 -4.66 7.80
N GLN A 153 5.72 -5.53 7.57
CA GLN A 153 5.95 -6.84 6.98
C GLN A 153 6.49 -6.72 5.56
N VAL A 154 5.97 -5.78 4.76
CA VAL A 154 6.46 -5.53 3.39
C VAL A 154 7.96 -5.17 3.36
N LEU A 155 8.43 -4.41 4.36
CA LEU A 155 9.82 -3.92 4.40
C LEU A 155 10.78 -4.88 5.13
N GLU A 156 10.32 -5.56 6.18
CA GLU A 156 11.19 -6.37 7.04
C GLU A 156 11.25 -7.86 6.64
N LEU A 157 10.24 -8.37 5.92
CA LEU A 157 10.27 -9.76 5.48
C LEU A 157 11.26 -9.93 4.31
N PRO A 158 11.98 -11.08 4.26
CA PRO A 158 12.94 -11.33 3.20
C PRO A 158 12.27 -11.32 1.82
N LEU A 159 12.75 -10.43 0.94
CA LEU A 159 12.42 -10.45 -0.48
C LEU A 159 13.66 -10.86 -1.28
N ALA A 160 13.51 -11.92 -2.07
CA ALA A 160 14.59 -12.37 -2.92
C ALA A 160 14.76 -11.44 -4.14
N LEU A 161 16.01 -11.11 -4.45
CA LEU A 161 16.40 -10.65 -5.78
C LEU A 161 16.34 -11.86 -6.73
N GLY A 162 15.18 -12.04 -7.37
CA GLY A 162 14.88 -13.00 -8.45
C GLY A 162 15.37 -14.44 -8.25
N SER A 163 14.46 -15.41 -8.12
CA SER A 163 14.70 -16.83 -8.50
C SER A 163 13.49 -17.74 -8.32
N VAL A 164 12.63 -17.51 -7.33
CA VAL A 164 11.53 -18.44 -6.98
C VAL A 164 10.19 -17.94 -7.53
N VAL A 165 10.06 -16.62 -7.57
CA VAL A 165 8.99 -15.89 -8.24
C VAL A 165 9.68 -15.14 -9.36
N GLN A 166 9.18 -15.19 -10.59
CA GLN A 166 9.77 -14.50 -11.75
C GLN A 166 9.74 -12.96 -11.65
N ALA A 167 9.53 -12.41 -10.45
CA ALA A 167 9.45 -10.99 -10.14
C ALA A 167 10.55 -10.61 -9.14
N MET A 168 11.23 -9.51 -9.43
CA MET A 168 12.26 -8.94 -8.56
C MET A 168 11.59 -8.25 -7.37
N ARG A 169 11.99 -8.57 -6.13
CA ARG A 169 11.46 -7.98 -4.89
C ARG A 169 9.94 -7.72 -4.95
N SER A 170 9.15 -8.67 -5.44
CA SER A 170 7.72 -8.42 -5.55
C SER A 170 7.04 -8.54 -4.19
N PRO A 171 6.32 -7.50 -3.72
CA PRO A 171 5.54 -7.58 -2.49
C PRO A 171 4.36 -8.56 -2.61
N GLU A 172 3.95 -8.89 -3.84
CA GLU A 172 2.95 -9.93 -4.15
C GLU A 172 3.40 -11.31 -3.64
N ALA A 173 4.71 -11.55 -3.48
CA ALA A 173 5.21 -12.79 -2.87
C ALA A 173 4.69 -13.00 -1.43
N PHE A 174 4.32 -11.93 -0.73
CA PHE A 174 3.75 -12.02 0.62
C PHE A 174 2.27 -12.41 0.63
N VAL A 175 1.58 -12.41 -0.51
CA VAL A 175 0.22 -12.95 -0.63
C VAL A 175 0.21 -14.42 -0.18
N PHE A 176 1.26 -15.18 -0.47
CA PHE A 176 1.38 -16.59 -0.09
C PHE A 176 1.58 -16.83 1.42
N LEU A 177 1.84 -15.78 2.20
CA LEU A 177 1.86 -15.86 3.65
C LEU A 177 0.45 -15.75 4.25
N THR A 178 -0.55 -15.38 3.44
CA THR A 178 -1.94 -15.31 3.87
C THR A 178 -2.60 -16.69 3.79
N PRO A 179 -3.44 -17.08 4.77
CA PRO A 179 -4.05 -18.41 4.74
C PRO A 179 -5.02 -18.56 3.57
N GLY A 180 -4.93 -19.66 2.82
CA GLY A 180 -5.81 -19.92 1.67
C GLY A 180 -5.29 -19.40 0.33
N ALA A 181 -4.10 -18.80 0.29
CA ALA A 181 -3.36 -18.49 -0.93
C ALA A 181 -2.37 -19.63 -1.28
N VAL A 182 -2.37 -20.05 -2.54
CA VAL A 182 -1.46 -21.08 -3.07
C VAL A 182 -0.71 -20.53 -4.28
N GLY A 183 0.60 -20.83 -4.39
CA GLY A 183 1.47 -20.38 -5.47
C GLY A 183 2.92 -20.87 -5.30
N PRO A 184 3.91 -20.18 -5.89
CA PRO A 184 5.31 -20.58 -5.85
C PRO A 184 5.83 -20.64 -4.41
N GLY A 185 6.40 -21.79 -4.02
CA GLY A 185 6.89 -22.03 -2.65
C GLY A 185 5.87 -22.63 -1.68
N THR A 186 4.56 -22.63 -2.00
CA THR A 186 3.51 -23.35 -1.23
C THR A 186 2.97 -24.58 -1.97
N SER A 187 3.28 -24.71 -3.26
CA SER A 187 3.06 -25.92 -4.07
C SER A 187 4.21 -26.12 -5.05
N SER A 188 4.38 -27.34 -5.56
CA SER A 188 5.46 -27.78 -6.47
C SER A 188 5.38 -27.20 -7.90
N GLY A 189 4.66 -26.10 -8.11
CA GLY A 189 4.53 -25.42 -9.41
C GLY A 189 5.67 -24.44 -9.67
N SER A 190 6.08 -24.33 -10.94
CA SER A 190 7.11 -23.39 -11.43
C SER A 190 6.54 -22.04 -11.91
N GLY A 191 5.32 -21.71 -11.53
CA GLY A 191 4.63 -20.48 -11.93
C GLY A 191 5.26 -19.21 -11.33
N GLY A 192 4.96 -18.04 -11.88
CA GLY A 192 5.23 -16.75 -11.21
C GLY A 192 4.14 -16.40 -10.19
N THR A 193 4.21 -15.21 -9.57
CA THR A 193 3.17 -14.75 -8.63
C THR A 193 1.78 -14.65 -9.27
N PHE A 194 1.71 -14.40 -10.58
CA PHE A 194 0.49 -14.37 -11.40
C PHE A 194 -0.31 -15.68 -11.42
N GLU A 195 0.29 -16.81 -11.01
CA GLU A 195 -0.44 -18.08 -10.84
C GLU A 195 -1.05 -18.24 -9.43
N SER A 196 -1.18 -17.16 -8.66
CA SER A 196 -1.80 -17.20 -7.34
C SER A 196 -3.22 -17.76 -7.42
N LYS A 197 -3.52 -18.72 -6.54
CA LYS A 197 -4.87 -19.25 -6.34
C LYS A 197 -5.31 -18.90 -4.93
N ILE A 198 -6.34 -18.08 -4.83
CA ILE A 198 -6.96 -17.73 -3.54
C ILE A 198 -8.24 -18.55 -3.38
N THR A 199 -8.38 -19.25 -2.25
CA THR A 199 -9.58 -20.04 -1.90
C THR A 199 -9.97 -21.08 -2.97
N GLY A 200 -8.98 -21.63 -3.69
CA GLY A 200 -9.23 -22.60 -4.76
C GLY A 200 -9.70 -22.00 -6.09
N GLY A 201 -9.60 -20.68 -6.27
CA GLY A 201 -9.82 -20.00 -7.54
C GLY A 201 -8.89 -20.48 -8.66
N GLN A 202 -9.24 -20.13 -9.91
CA GLN A 202 -8.46 -20.50 -11.09
C GLN A 202 -7.15 -19.70 -11.17
N ASN A 203 -6.14 -20.26 -11.85
CA ASN A 203 -4.95 -19.48 -12.23
C ASN A 203 -5.38 -18.22 -12.99
N TYR A 204 -4.70 -17.10 -12.76
CA TYR A 204 -5.01 -15.80 -13.36
C TYR A 204 -6.42 -15.26 -13.03
N GLY A 205 -7.12 -15.92 -12.11
CA GLY A 205 -8.48 -15.57 -11.71
C GLY A 205 -8.55 -14.66 -10.49
N THR A 206 -7.41 -14.19 -9.98
CA THR A 206 -7.32 -13.20 -8.90
C THR A 206 -7.39 -11.79 -9.50
N GLU A 207 -8.23 -10.94 -8.93
CA GLU A 207 -8.27 -9.51 -9.27
C GLU A 207 -7.19 -8.79 -8.46
N VAL A 208 -6.38 -7.96 -9.10
CA VAL A 208 -5.33 -7.19 -8.42
C VAL A 208 -5.54 -5.71 -8.63
N LEU A 209 -5.74 -4.99 -7.53
CA LEU A 209 -5.99 -3.57 -7.48
C LEU A 209 -4.75 -2.85 -6.95
N LEU A 210 -4.30 -1.81 -7.65
CA LEU A 210 -3.31 -0.85 -7.17
C LEU A 210 -4.00 0.50 -6.96
N ASP A 211 -4.04 0.97 -5.72
CA ASP A 211 -4.75 2.19 -5.32
C ASP A 211 -6.22 2.22 -5.80
N GLY A 212 -6.87 1.04 -5.79
CA GLY A 212 -8.25 0.85 -6.22
C GLY A 212 -8.45 0.68 -7.72
N VAL A 213 -7.38 0.71 -8.53
CA VAL A 213 -7.43 0.52 -9.98
C VAL A 213 -7.00 -0.90 -10.35
N ASP A 214 -7.81 -1.55 -11.16
CA ASP A 214 -7.53 -2.89 -11.69
C ASP A 214 -6.27 -2.90 -12.58
N THR A 215 -5.32 -3.77 -12.22
CA THR A 215 -4.06 -4.01 -12.93
C THR A 215 -4.09 -5.28 -13.76
N SER A 216 -5.28 -5.85 -14.02
CA SER A 216 -5.45 -7.03 -14.86
C SER A 216 -5.35 -6.71 -16.36
N ARG A 217 -4.77 -7.66 -17.08
CA ARG A 217 -4.81 -7.76 -18.54
C ARG A 217 -6.07 -8.46 -18.99
N SER A 218 -6.65 -7.96 -20.07
CA SER A 218 -7.78 -8.61 -20.74
C SER A 218 -7.44 -10.01 -21.26
N GLU A 219 -6.21 -10.24 -21.73
CA GLU A 219 -5.83 -11.55 -22.28
C GLU A 219 -5.47 -12.59 -21.23
N ASN A 220 -4.81 -12.19 -20.13
CA ASN A 220 -4.07 -13.11 -19.27
C ASN A 220 -4.33 -12.91 -17.75
N GLY A 221 -5.27 -12.06 -17.33
CA GLY A 221 -5.55 -11.81 -15.91
C GLY A 221 -4.50 -10.92 -15.22
N SER A 222 -4.20 -11.14 -13.94
CA SER A 222 -3.29 -10.29 -13.13
C SER A 222 -1.95 -9.98 -13.83
N SER A 223 -1.52 -8.71 -13.79
CA SER A 223 -0.20 -8.24 -14.27
C SER A 223 0.48 -7.30 -13.28
N PHE A 224 0.31 -7.58 -11.99
CA PHE A 224 0.85 -6.73 -10.94
C PHE A 224 2.37 -6.58 -11.05
N ASP A 225 3.10 -7.62 -11.44
CA ASP A 225 4.56 -7.59 -11.65
C ASP A 225 5.06 -6.54 -12.65
N GLU A 226 4.24 -6.15 -13.63
CA GLU A 226 4.60 -5.14 -14.64
C GLU A 226 4.25 -3.71 -14.25
N THR A 227 3.27 -3.57 -13.36
CA THR A 227 2.75 -2.28 -12.89
C THR A 227 3.13 -2.01 -11.43
N ALA A 228 3.82 -2.97 -10.79
CA ALA A 228 4.17 -2.91 -9.38
C ALA A 228 5.06 -1.69 -9.12
N PRO A 229 4.69 -0.86 -8.13
CA PRO A 229 5.63 0.11 -7.61
C PRO A 229 6.78 -0.63 -6.92
N GLY A 230 7.95 0.03 -6.83
CA GLY A 230 9.04 -0.47 -5.99
C GLY A 230 8.57 -0.69 -4.56
N VAL A 231 9.09 -1.73 -3.88
CA VAL A 231 8.66 -2.16 -2.54
C VAL A 231 8.64 -1.01 -1.54
N ASP A 232 9.64 -0.15 -1.61
CA ASP A 232 9.81 0.98 -0.72
C ASP A 232 8.74 2.07 -0.93
N SER A 233 8.08 2.08 -2.09
CA SER A 233 6.94 2.96 -2.43
C SER A 233 5.58 2.35 -2.07
N LEU A 234 5.53 1.04 -1.83
CA LEU A 234 4.31 0.36 -1.42
C LEU A 234 4.03 0.56 0.08
N GLY A 235 2.77 0.80 0.40
CA GLY A 235 2.25 0.85 1.76
C GLY A 235 1.91 -0.55 2.27
N GLU A 236 0.69 -0.71 2.77
CA GLU A 236 0.12 -2.02 3.11
C GLU A 236 -0.78 -2.53 1.99
N PHE A 237 -1.09 -3.82 2.03
CA PHE A 237 -2.04 -4.44 1.10
C PHE A 237 -2.93 -5.45 1.81
N LYS A 238 -4.11 -5.72 1.27
CA LYS A 238 -5.06 -6.71 1.80
C LYS A 238 -5.40 -7.75 0.76
N VAL A 239 -5.41 -9.01 1.19
CA VAL A 239 -5.89 -10.15 0.40
C VAL A 239 -7.29 -10.51 0.88
N PHE A 240 -8.30 -10.25 0.06
CA PHE A 240 -9.68 -10.66 0.26
C PHE A 240 -9.88 -12.08 -0.25
N ARG A 241 -10.42 -12.96 0.60
CA ARG A 241 -10.51 -14.41 0.33
C ARG A 241 -11.92 -14.92 0.16
N SER A 242 -12.88 -14.31 0.85
CA SER A 242 -14.29 -14.70 0.83
C SER A 242 -15.17 -13.50 1.13
N THR A 243 -16.42 -13.57 0.66
CA THR A 243 -17.43 -12.51 0.81
C THR A 243 -16.88 -11.15 0.37
N VAL A 244 -16.24 -11.14 -0.79
CA VAL A 244 -15.65 -9.93 -1.37
C VAL A 244 -16.75 -8.88 -1.55
N PRO A 245 -16.53 -7.61 -1.16
CA PRO A 245 -17.49 -6.54 -1.35
C PRO A 245 -17.92 -6.41 -2.82
N ALA A 246 -19.18 -6.05 -3.06
CA ALA A 246 -19.77 -6.00 -4.41
C ALA A 246 -19.13 -4.97 -5.36
N GLU A 247 -18.30 -4.07 -4.84
CA GLU A 247 -17.50 -3.14 -5.65
C GLU A 247 -16.33 -3.81 -6.37
N MET A 248 -15.96 -5.03 -5.96
CA MET A 248 -14.96 -5.87 -6.61
C MET A 248 -15.68 -7.09 -7.20
N GLY A 249 -15.24 -7.55 -8.37
CA GLY A 249 -16.05 -8.54 -9.10
C GLY A 249 -15.36 -9.24 -10.25
N ARG A 250 -14.09 -8.92 -10.56
CA ARG A 250 -13.35 -9.54 -11.67
C ARG A 250 -12.48 -10.68 -11.15
N THR A 251 -13.02 -11.46 -10.22
CA THR A 251 -12.31 -12.56 -9.56
C THR A 251 -13.10 -13.85 -9.56
N THR A 252 -12.39 -14.97 -9.62
CA THR A 252 -12.91 -16.34 -9.44
C THR A 252 -12.51 -16.95 -8.10
N GLY A 253 -11.78 -16.20 -7.27
CA GLY A 253 -11.26 -16.68 -5.98
C GLY A 253 -11.15 -15.58 -4.93
N GLY A 254 -10.22 -14.64 -5.14
CA GLY A 254 -9.98 -13.53 -4.21
C GLY A 254 -9.50 -12.25 -4.89
N VAL A 255 -9.32 -11.20 -4.10
CA VAL A 255 -8.85 -9.89 -4.57
C VAL A 255 -7.63 -9.48 -3.77
N GLU A 256 -6.60 -9.00 -4.44
CA GLU A 256 -5.43 -8.41 -3.82
C GLU A 256 -5.52 -6.88 -4.00
N SER A 257 -5.52 -6.13 -2.91
CA SER A 257 -5.63 -4.67 -2.93
C SER A 257 -4.39 -4.04 -2.33
N PHE A 258 -3.55 -3.50 -3.19
CA PHE A 258 -2.30 -2.82 -2.89
C PHE A 258 -2.52 -1.32 -2.78
N ASN A 259 -1.87 -0.68 -1.81
CA ASN A 259 -1.88 0.77 -1.68
C ASN A 259 -0.46 1.34 -1.68
N THR A 260 -0.25 2.46 -2.37
CA THR A 260 1.03 3.19 -2.35
C THR A 260 1.11 4.16 -1.17
N LYS A 261 2.34 4.41 -0.70
CA LYS A 261 2.58 5.42 0.34
C LYS A 261 2.22 6.81 -0.15
N SER A 262 1.78 7.65 0.77
CA SER A 262 1.50 9.07 0.52
C SER A 262 2.39 9.99 1.37
N GLY A 263 2.45 11.28 1.01
CA GLY A 263 3.24 12.26 1.74
C GLY A 263 2.60 12.66 3.07
N THR A 264 3.43 13.07 4.04
CA THR A 264 3.01 13.49 5.38
C THR A 264 3.40 14.94 5.66
N ASN A 265 3.09 15.47 6.84
CA ASN A 265 3.55 16.80 7.28
C ASN A 265 5.05 16.89 7.57
N SER A 266 5.75 15.75 7.58
CA SER A 266 7.18 15.68 7.81
C SER A 266 7.89 15.21 6.55
N TYR A 267 9.05 15.79 6.26
CA TYR A 267 9.89 15.26 5.20
C TYR A 267 10.52 13.95 5.67
N HIS A 268 10.37 12.90 4.87
CA HIS A 268 11.00 11.60 5.10
C HIS A 268 11.35 10.96 3.76
N GLY A 269 12.33 10.07 3.76
CA GLY A 269 12.72 9.32 2.58
C GLY A 269 13.67 8.20 2.92
N VAL A 270 13.85 7.30 1.96
CA VAL A 270 14.76 6.16 2.05
C VAL A 270 15.63 6.18 0.79
N VAL A 271 16.90 5.80 0.94
CA VAL A 271 17.80 5.47 -0.18
C VAL A 271 18.30 4.06 0.07
N TYR A 272 18.26 3.21 -0.94
CA TYR A 272 18.68 1.81 -0.83
C TYR A 272 19.54 1.38 -2.03
N ASP A 273 20.41 0.41 -1.78
CA ASP A 273 21.17 -0.33 -2.79
C ASP A 273 21.26 -1.78 -2.31
N ILE A 274 20.68 -2.69 -3.08
CA ILE A 274 20.58 -4.11 -2.80
C ILE A 274 21.32 -4.84 -3.91
N PHE A 275 22.34 -5.60 -3.50
CA PHE A 275 23.27 -6.23 -4.40
C PHE A 275 23.30 -7.75 -4.21
N ARG A 276 23.31 -8.47 -5.33
CA ARG A 276 23.57 -9.91 -5.40
C ARG A 276 24.74 -10.17 -6.33
N ASN A 277 25.60 -11.10 -5.93
CA ASN A 277 26.77 -11.48 -6.71
C ASN A 277 27.07 -12.97 -6.59
N GLU A 278 27.41 -13.58 -7.71
CA GLU A 278 27.79 -14.99 -7.81
C GLU A 278 28.97 -15.37 -6.91
N ALA A 279 29.82 -14.42 -6.52
CA ALA A 279 30.93 -14.65 -5.61
C ALA A 279 30.47 -14.88 -4.17
N LEU A 280 29.32 -14.32 -3.77
CA LEU A 280 28.73 -14.45 -2.43
C LEU A 280 27.77 -15.64 -2.34
N ASP A 281 27.25 -16.11 -3.47
CA ASP A 281 26.27 -17.19 -3.54
C ASP A 281 26.91 -18.58 -3.46
N ALA A 282 26.22 -19.54 -2.83
CA ALA A 282 26.61 -20.94 -2.89
C ALA A 282 26.29 -21.54 -4.28
N ASN A 283 27.10 -22.50 -4.74
CA ASN A 283 26.77 -23.26 -5.94
C ASN A 283 25.68 -24.30 -5.64
N THR A 284 24.95 -24.75 -6.66
CA THR A 284 23.94 -25.80 -6.46
C THR A 284 24.60 -27.11 -6.02
N TRP A 285 23.87 -27.92 -5.24
CA TRP A 285 24.38 -29.21 -4.78
C TRP A 285 24.77 -30.12 -5.94
N PHE A 286 23.94 -30.17 -7.00
CA PHE A 286 24.21 -30.98 -8.18
C PHE A 286 25.47 -30.52 -8.92
N ASN A 287 25.69 -29.20 -9.04
CA ASN A 287 26.92 -28.67 -9.63
C ASN A 287 28.14 -29.07 -8.79
N ASN A 288 28.07 -28.95 -7.46
CA ASN A 288 29.15 -29.39 -6.58
C ASN A 288 29.43 -30.90 -6.65
N LEU A 289 28.37 -31.72 -6.75
CA LEU A 289 28.51 -33.16 -6.98
C LEU A 289 29.23 -33.45 -8.30
N ARG A 290 28.80 -32.81 -9.40
CA ARG A 290 29.44 -32.99 -10.71
C ARG A 290 30.89 -32.50 -10.70
N LEU A 291 31.19 -31.41 -10.00
CA LEU A 291 32.56 -30.91 -9.80
C LEU A 291 33.44 -31.92 -9.03
N SER A 292 32.88 -32.68 -8.09
CA SER A 292 33.61 -33.74 -7.38
C SER A 292 33.95 -34.94 -8.27
N GLN A 293 33.10 -35.22 -9.27
CA GLN A 293 33.23 -36.36 -10.19
C GLN A 293 34.02 -36.02 -11.47
N THR A 294 34.22 -34.72 -11.76
CA THR A 294 34.83 -34.27 -13.01
C THR A 294 36.31 -33.93 -12.82
N THR A 295 37.19 -34.63 -13.54
CA THR A 295 38.65 -34.47 -13.43
C THR A 295 39.25 -33.51 -14.46
N THR A 296 38.59 -33.26 -15.60
CA THR A 296 39.14 -32.40 -16.66
C THR A 296 38.75 -30.93 -16.50
N PRO A 297 39.70 -29.97 -16.64
CA PRO A 297 39.42 -28.55 -16.47
C PRO A 297 38.30 -28.01 -17.38
N ALA A 298 38.26 -28.47 -18.64
CA ALA A 298 37.26 -28.04 -19.62
C ALA A 298 35.82 -28.43 -19.21
N ALA A 299 35.62 -29.63 -18.67
CA ALA A 299 34.30 -30.07 -18.24
C ALA A 299 33.88 -29.47 -16.89
N ARG A 300 34.85 -29.11 -16.02
CA ARG A 300 34.57 -28.43 -14.75
C ARG A 300 33.97 -27.03 -14.94
N GLY A 301 34.29 -26.35 -16.05
CA GLY A 301 33.72 -25.04 -16.40
C GLY A 301 32.18 -25.04 -16.48
N ASN A 302 31.59 -26.12 -16.99
CA ASN A 302 30.14 -26.26 -17.15
C ASN A 302 29.36 -26.38 -15.82
N PHE A 303 30.06 -26.64 -14.72
CA PHE A 303 29.48 -26.82 -13.40
C PHE A 303 29.91 -25.73 -12.42
N GLN A 304 30.61 -24.70 -12.90
CA GLN A 304 30.87 -23.50 -12.09
C GLN A 304 29.58 -22.71 -11.87
N ARG A 305 29.58 -21.86 -10.83
CA ARG A 305 28.46 -20.95 -10.60
C ARG A 305 28.29 -20.07 -11.85
N PRO A 306 27.08 -19.99 -12.43
CA PRO A 306 26.81 -19.06 -13.52
C PRO A 306 26.98 -17.62 -13.02
N LEU A 307 27.24 -16.70 -13.94
CA LEU A 307 27.28 -15.28 -13.62
C LEU A 307 25.86 -14.83 -13.26
N ASP A 308 25.68 -14.30 -12.05
CA ASP A 308 24.42 -13.76 -11.56
C ASP A 308 24.68 -12.52 -10.72
N ARG A 309 24.68 -11.36 -11.40
CA ARG A 309 24.89 -10.06 -10.78
C ARG A 309 23.62 -9.25 -10.87
N GLN A 310 23.10 -8.87 -9.72
CA GLN A 310 21.86 -8.13 -9.62
C GLN A 310 22.09 -6.91 -8.73
N ASN A 311 21.66 -5.74 -9.20
CA ASN A 311 21.72 -4.49 -8.48
C ASN A 311 20.34 -3.84 -8.56
N ASP A 312 19.69 -3.72 -7.42
CA ASP A 312 18.44 -3.00 -7.25
C ASP A 312 18.68 -1.84 -6.30
N TYR A 313 18.57 -0.62 -6.82
CA TYR A 313 18.82 0.59 -6.05
C TYR A 313 17.77 1.63 -6.37
N GLY A 314 17.46 2.43 -5.36
CA GLY A 314 16.36 3.37 -5.48
C GLY A 314 16.31 4.35 -4.33
N LEU A 315 15.32 5.22 -4.41
CA LEU A 315 15.02 6.17 -3.38
C LEU A 315 13.52 6.48 -3.32
N THR A 316 13.07 6.86 -2.15
CA THR A 316 11.76 7.44 -1.93
C THR A 316 11.88 8.74 -1.16
N MET A 317 10.98 9.68 -1.41
CA MET A 317 10.86 10.90 -0.64
C MET A 317 9.40 11.35 -0.58
N GLY A 318 8.98 11.84 0.57
CA GLY A 318 7.64 12.41 0.75
C GLY A 318 7.64 13.52 1.78
N GLY A 319 6.62 14.35 1.73
CA GLY A 319 6.45 15.47 2.65
C GLY A 319 5.39 16.48 2.19
N PRO A 320 5.26 17.61 2.90
CA PRO A 320 4.33 18.67 2.53
C PRO A 320 4.90 19.49 1.37
N VAL A 321 4.02 19.99 0.50
CA VAL A 321 4.40 20.92 -0.57
C VAL A 321 4.53 22.31 0.04
N VAL A 322 5.77 22.79 0.19
CA VAL A 322 6.07 24.14 0.69
C VAL A 322 6.88 24.87 -0.37
N ILE A 323 6.29 25.94 -0.92
CA ILE A 323 6.97 26.85 -1.83
C ILE A 323 7.25 28.13 -1.05
N PRO A 324 8.52 28.44 -0.73
CA PRO A 324 8.86 29.60 0.08
C PRO A 324 8.18 30.87 -0.44
N LYS A 325 7.52 31.61 0.47
CA LYS A 325 6.79 32.87 0.21
C LYS A 325 5.54 32.78 -0.69
N LEU A 326 5.26 31.63 -1.31
CA LEU A 326 4.13 31.47 -2.24
C LEU A 326 3.05 30.54 -1.69
N TYR A 327 3.44 29.44 -1.07
CA TYR A 327 2.50 28.41 -0.65
C TYR A 327 3.01 27.60 0.53
N ASN A 328 2.19 27.50 1.59
CA ASN A 328 2.41 26.59 2.70
C ASN A 328 1.33 25.51 2.67
N GLY A 329 1.67 24.36 2.10
CA GLY A 329 0.79 23.20 1.97
C GLY A 329 0.75 22.30 3.19
N LYS A 330 1.34 22.70 4.33
CA LYS A 330 1.23 21.93 5.57
C LYS A 330 -0.25 21.73 5.92
N ASN A 331 -0.62 20.50 6.27
CA ASN A 331 -2.00 20.05 6.49
C ASN A 331 -2.94 20.11 5.27
N LYS A 332 -2.42 20.32 4.06
CA LYS A 332 -3.27 20.58 2.87
C LYS A 332 -2.82 19.83 1.63
N THR A 333 -1.52 19.83 1.34
CA THR A 333 -0.99 19.28 0.09
C THR A 333 0.34 18.61 0.34
N PHE A 334 0.39 17.37 -0.12
CA PHE A 334 1.47 16.43 0.15
C PHE A 334 1.94 15.82 -1.16
N PHE A 335 3.21 15.42 -1.20
CA PHE A 335 3.76 14.66 -2.32
C PHE A 335 4.46 13.40 -1.80
N PHE A 336 4.51 12.41 -2.67
CA PHE A 336 5.34 11.23 -2.52
C PHE A 336 5.99 10.94 -3.88
N PHE A 337 7.28 10.62 -3.86
CA PHE A 337 8.08 10.30 -5.03
C PHE A 337 8.88 9.04 -4.75
N GLY A 338 8.85 8.11 -5.69
CA GLY A 338 9.65 6.89 -5.67
C GLY A 338 10.37 6.72 -6.99
N TRP A 339 11.62 6.27 -6.93
CA TRP A 339 12.40 5.88 -8.08
C TRP A 339 13.20 4.63 -7.76
N GLU A 340 13.14 3.65 -8.65
CA GLU A 340 13.85 2.38 -8.54
C GLU A 340 14.51 2.07 -9.87
N GLN A 341 15.69 1.45 -9.82
CA GLN A 341 16.40 0.96 -10.98
C GLN A 341 17.00 -0.42 -10.70
N TYR A 342 16.55 -1.37 -11.50
CA TYR A 342 17.15 -2.69 -11.55
C TYR A 342 18.17 -2.82 -12.66
N ARG A 343 19.28 -3.51 -12.36
CA ARG A 343 20.26 -3.99 -13.34
C ARG A 343 20.54 -5.46 -13.09
N ARG A 344 20.43 -6.27 -14.14
CA ARG A 344 20.73 -7.69 -14.13
C ARG A 344 21.75 -8.02 -15.19
N ASN A 345 22.82 -8.71 -14.81
CA ASN A 345 23.74 -9.34 -15.72
C ASN A 345 23.75 -10.83 -15.43
N GLN A 346 23.38 -11.64 -16.43
CA GLN A 346 23.32 -13.09 -16.33
C GLN A 346 24.14 -13.72 -17.44
N GLY A 347 24.85 -14.80 -17.10
CA GLY A 347 25.65 -15.62 -18.02
C GLY A 347 25.01 -16.95 -18.37
#